data_AF-A0A0A2DLP9-F1
#
_entry.id   AF-A0A0A2DLP9-F1
#
_cell.length_a   1.000
_cell.length_b   1.000
_cell.length_c   1.000
_cell.angle_alpha   90.00
_cell.angle_beta   90.00
_cell.angle_gamma   90.00
#
_symmetry.space_group_name_H-M   'P 1'
#
loop_
_entity.id
_entity.type
_entity.pdbx_description
1 polymer ?
#
loop_
_entity_poly.entity_id
_entity_poly.type
_entity_poly.pdbx_seq_one_letter_code
_entity_poly.pdbx_strand_id
1 'polypeptide(L)'
;MRLPQITLLYPGEPCNGGRIRAIERKIKRKLPDDYAEFVKTTGGGVVSFKNCVLDNVNLPSGMEFDSKLDRIFGNGTTTNGSDNDLVDYAGFLTEEWEIPKGVLLIGCAESGMHECFVINYELREFPPHSVLYLDNESDDGFVLVADSFSDFLSKLRPDPDYKESERSPYRGHEGIQAAREGELGEILKKVIASSSLPDMEPVLRKAIEPLASGDSIKMYVHEDSFKFQDLLFYLAQTAENYYSLEDWSIPQDEGPRFCIYELLGYSFMTPSGWSAVSYFDAALIGWWESRTKLGVLVETPHGYKLKDDYIASLVSMFRQPF
;
A
#
# COMPACT_ATOMS: atom_id res chain seq x y z
N MET A 1 30.64 -8.26 13.36
CA MET A 1 29.90 -7.16 14.02
C MET A 1 28.55 -7.71 14.43
N ARG A 2 28.06 -7.46 15.66
CA ARG A 2 26.72 -7.92 16.08
C ARG A 2 25.75 -6.80 15.75
N LEU A 3 24.80 -7.04 14.85
CA LEU A 3 23.78 -6.06 14.49
C LEU A 3 22.90 -5.73 15.70
N PRO A 4 22.45 -4.47 15.85
CA PRO A 4 21.36 -4.14 16.76
C PRO A 4 20.17 -5.07 16.50
N GLN A 5 19.56 -5.57 17.58
CA GLN A 5 18.39 -6.43 17.47
C GLN A 5 17.15 -5.54 17.39
N ILE A 6 16.49 -5.55 16.24
CA ILE A 6 15.16 -4.96 16.08
C ILE A 6 14.11 -6.06 16.00
N THR A 7 12.90 -5.76 16.48
CA THR A 7 11.77 -6.67 16.34
C THR A 7 11.07 -6.40 15.02
N LEU A 8 10.83 -7.45 14.22
CA LEU A 8 9.99 -7.38 13.03
C LEU A 8 8.62 -7.97 13.34
N LEU A 9 7.56 -7.30 12.89
CA LEU A 9 6.19 -7.80 13.01
C LEU A 9 5.97 -8.94 12.02
N TYR A 10 6.42 -8.74 10.77
CA TYR A 10 6.36 -9.71 9.70
C TYR A 10 7.71 -9.79 9.00
N PRO A 11 8.63 -10.69 9.44
CA PRO A 11 9.92 -10.85 8.78
C PRO A 11 9.75 -11.43 7.37
N GLY A 12 10.73 -11.16 6.51
CA GLY A 12 10.91 -11.84 5.22
C GLY A 12 11.51 -13.24 5.39
N GLU A 13 12.03 -13.78 4.29
CA GLU A 13 12.71 -15.08 4.32
C GLU A 13 14.22 -14.92 4.57
N PRO A 14 14.76 -15.42 5.70
CA PRO A 14 16.19 -15.48 5.91
C PRO A 14 16.88 -16.24 4.77
N CYS A 15 18.09 -15.81 4.41
CA CYS A 15 18.78 -16.36 3.25
C CYS A 15 20.28 -16.57 3.50
N ASN A 16 20.93 -17.25 2.57
CA ASN A 16 22.37 -17.50 2.63
C ASN A 16 23.16 -16.56 1.72
N GLY A 17 24.49 -16.57 1.85
CA GLY A 17 25.36 -15.73 1.03
C GLY A 17 25.26 -15.98 -0.49
N GLY A 18 24.79 -17.15 -0.92
CA GLY A 18 24.49 -17.42 -2.33
C GLY A 18 23.32 -16.59 -2.85
N ARG A 19 22.26 -16.45 -2.04
CA ARG A 19 21.11 -15.59 -2.36
C ARG A 19 21.50 -14.11 -2.33
N ILE A 20 22.28 -13.66 -1.34
CA ILE A 20 22.84 -12.29 -1.33
C ILE A 20 23.60 -11.98 -2.63
N ARG A 21 24.49 -12.86 -3.07
CA ARG A 21 25.20 -12.68 -4.35
C ARG A 21 24.27 -12.66 -5.56
N ALA A 22 23.11 -13.31 -5.50
CA ALA A 22 22.11 -13.24 -6.56
C ALA A 22 21.42 -11.87 -6.58
N ILE A 23 21.05 -11.35 -5.40
CA ILE A 23 20.51 -10.01 -5.21
C ILE A 23 21.50 -8.96 -5.72
N GLU A 24 22.75 -8.98 -5.24
CA GLU A 24 23.82 -8.05 -5.63
C GLU A 24 24.06 -8.02 -7.14
N ARG A 25 24.02 -9.18 -7.81
CA ARG A 25 24.14 -9.26 -9.28
C ARG A 25 22.98 -8.60 -10.01
N LYS A 26 21.77 -8.69 -9.46
CA LYS A 26 20.56 -8.11 -10.07
C LYS A 26 20.52 -6.60 -9.89
N ILE A 27 20.81 -6.10 -8.70
CA ILE A 27 20.91 -4.66 -8.40
C ILE A 27 22.21 -4.04 -8.92
N LYS A 28 23.14 -4.87 -9.42
CA LYS A 28 24.47 -4.49 -9.98
C LYS A 28 25.36 -3.72 -9.00
N ARG A 29 25.19 -3.93 -7.70
CA ARG A 29 25.96 -3.32 -6.62
C ARG A 29 26.15 -4.31 -5.48
N LYS A 30 27.25 -4.19 -4.75
CA LYS A 30 27.51 -4.97 -3.53
C LYS A 30 26.70 -4.35 -2.38
N LEU A 31 26.00 -5.17 -1.59
CA LEU A 31 25.33 -4.68 -0.39
C LEU A 31 26.38 -4.34 0.69
N PRO A 32 26.15 -3.32 1.53
CA PRO A 32 26.96 -3.12 2.73
C PRO A 32 26.92 -4.37 3.61
N ASP A 33 28.04 -4.71 4.24
CA ASP A 33 28.18 -5.99 4.95
C ASP A 33 27.16 -6.13 6.11
N ASP A 34 26.80 -5.02 6.75
CA ASP A 34 25.80 -4.96 7.83
C ASP A 34 24.36 -5.14 7.31
N TYR A 35 24.00 -4.48 6.20
CA TYR A 35 22.70 -4.69 5.57
C TYR A 35 22.56 -6.10 4.98
N ALA A 36 23.62 -6.64 4.36
CA ALA A 36 23.65 -8.02 3.89
C ALA A 36 23.49 -9.03 5.03
N GLU A 37 24.11 -8.77 6.19
CA GLU A 37 23.92 -9.60 7.39
C GLU A 37 22.49 -9.54 7.91
N PHE A 38 21.87 -8.36 7.89
CA PHE A 38 20.46 -8.20 8.24
C PHE A 38 19.56 -9.02 7.31
N VAL A 39 19.67 -8.84 5.99
CA VAL A 39 18.85 -9.59 5.01
C VAL A 39 19.08 -11.10 5.10
N LYS A 40 20.30 -11.57 5.39
CA LYS A 40 20.55 -13.01 5.62
C LYS A 40 19.82 -13.54 6.86
N THR A 41 19.80 -12.75 7.94
CA THR A 41 19.27 -13.20 9.23
C THR A 41 17.76 -13.06 9.34
N THR A 42 17.17 -12.04 8.70
CA THR A 42 15.74 -11.72 8.84
C THR A 42 14.96 -11.76 7.53
N GLY A 43 15.63 -11.63 6.38
CA GLY A 43 14.98 -11.41 5.10
C GLY A 43 14.39 -10.01 4.94
N GLY A 44 14.67 -9.06 5.85
CA GLY A 44 13.93 -7.80 5.93
C GLY A 44 12.54 -7.97 6.52
N GLY A 45 11.64 -7.01 6.29
CA GLY A 45 10.22 -7.13 6.62
C GLY A 45 9.62 -5.88 7.25
N VAL A 46 8.39 -6.05 7.77
CA VAL A 46 7.64 -4.99 8.47
C VAL A 46 8.19 -4.81 9.87
N VAL A 47 8.54 -3.59 10.22
CA VAL A 47 9.18 -3.20 11.47
C VAL A 47 8.13 -3.13 12.57
N SER A 48 8.47 -3.63 13.76
CA SER A 48 7.57 -3.54 14.92
C SER A 48 7.61 -2.14 15.52
N PHE A 49 6.47 -1.71 16.05
CA PHE A 49 6.36 -0.51 16.91
C PHE A 49 7.29 -0.48 18.13
N LYS A 50 7.98 -1.60 18.45
CA LYS A 50 9.05 -1.60 19.46
C LYS A 50 10.33 -0.91 18.99
N ASN A 51 10.50 -0.70 17.68
CA ASN A 51 11.74 -0.25 17.05
C ASN A 51 11.47 0.46 15.70
N CYS A 52 10.50 1.36 15.59
CA CYS A 52 10.12 1.98 14.31
C CYS A 52 10.37 3.49 14.22
N VAL A 53 10.60 4.20 15.33
CA VAL A 53 10.73 5.67 15.28
C VAL A 53 12.18 6.09 15.09
N LEU A 54 12.41 6.95 14.10
CA LEU A 54 13.64 7.71 13.94
C LEU A 54 13.39 9.16 14.36
N ASP A 55 13.93 9.54 15.51
CA ASP A 55 13.74 10.88 16.05
C ASP A 55 14.57 11.95 15.33
N ASN A 56 14.05 13.18 15.31
CA ASN A 56 14.77 14.39 14.90
C ASN A 56 15.34 14.33 13.48
N VAL A 57 14.55 13.85 12.51
CA VAL A 57 14.85 14.05 11.09
C VAL A 57 14.76 15.55 10.83
N ASN A 58 15.87 16.15 10.41
CA ASN A 58 16.00 17.60 10.24
C ASN A 58 16.23 17.92 8.76
N LEU A 59 15.23 18.54 8.14
CA LEU A 59 15.28 18.92 6.73
C LEU A 59 16.08 20.23 6.55
N PRO A 60 16.71 20.46 5.39
CA PRO A 60 17.37 21.74 5.07
C PRO A 60 16.47 22.98 5.22
N SER A 61 15.16 22.84 5.03
CA SER A 61 14.14 23.86 5.32
C SER A 61 14.05 24.27 6.80
N GLY A 62 14.66 23.51 7.72
CA GLY A 62 14.65 23.73 9.16
C GLY A 62 13.48 23.06 9.88
N MET A 63 12.68 22.26 9.16
CA MET A 63 11.65 21.41 9.76
C MET A 63 12.30 20.22 10.47
N GLU A 64 11.84 19.94 11.68
CA GLU A 64 12.29 18.79 12.48
C GLU A 64 11.07 17.97 12.90
N PHE A 65 11.13 16.66 12.68
CA PHE A 65 10.06 15.74 13.00
C PHE A 65 10.59 14.32 13.26
N ASP A 66 9.72 13.46 13.78
CA ASP A 66 9.99 12.04 13.97
C ASP A 66 9.42 11.28 12.76
N SER A 67 10.25 10.47 12.10
CA SER A 67 9.80 9.61 11.01
C SER A 67 9.58 8.18 11.49
N LYS A 68 8.45 7.58 11.12
CA LYS A 68 8.10 6.20 11.47
C LYS A 68 8.43 5.26 10.33
N LEU A 69 9.40 4.38 10.54
CA LEU A 69 9.80 3.34 9.60
C LEU A 69 8.77 2.20 9.57
N ASP A 70 8.16 1.94 8.43
CA ASP A 70 7.25 0.81 8.24
C ASP A 70 8.02 -0.47 7.88
N ARG A 71 8.90 -0.38 6.88
CA ARG A 71 9.46 -1.57 6.23
C ARG A 71 10.93 -1.43 5.91
N ILE A 72 11.63 -2.56 6.00
CA ILE A 72 12.97 -2.72 5.46
C ILE A 72 12.94 -3.83 4.41
N PHE A 73 13.16 -3.48 3.14
CA PHE A 73 13.19 -4.44 2.04
C PHE A 73 14.32 -5.46 2.21
N GLY A 74 14.13 -6.65 1.65
CA GLY A 74 15.09 -7.74 1.77
C GLY A 74 14.82 -8.85 0.77
N ASN A 75 14.46 -10.04 1.26
CA ASN A 75 14.38 -11.24 0.44
C ASN A 75 12.95 -11.80 0.40
N GLY A 76 12.37 -11.82 -0.79
CA GLY A 76 11.07 -12.44 -1.06
C GLY A 76 9.90 -11.73 -0.35
N THR A 77 8.92 -12.51 0.07
CA THR A 77 7.71 -12.04 0.76
C THR A 77 7.85 -12.14 2.27
N THR A 78 7.12 -11.30 3.01
CA THR A 78 7.00 -11.41 4.47
C THR A 78 6.11 -12.56 4.90
N THR A 79 6.17 -12.93 6.18
CA THR A 79 5.34 -14.03 6.76
C THR A 79 3.82 -13.80 6.67
N ASN A 80 3.36 -12.57 6.47
CA ASN A 80 1.96 -12.24 6.19
C ASN A 80 1.64 -12.17 4.68
N GLY A 81 2.58 -12.52 3.80
CA GLY A 81 2.39 -12.57 2.35
C GLY A 81 2.59 -11.24 1.62
N SER A 82 2.96 -10.16 2.30
CA SER A 82 3.28 -8.89 1.63
C SER A 82 4.61 -8.96 0.87
N ASP A 83 4.71 -8.23 -0.25
CA ASP A 83 5.93 -8.19 -1.04
C ASP A 83 7.03 -7.37 -0.36
N ASN A 84 8.22 -7.93 -0.23
CA ASN A 84 9.36 -7.34 0.47
C ASN A 84 10.67 -7.53 -0.31
N ASP A 85 10.60 -7.96 -1.56
CA ASP A 85 11.79 -8.29 -2.33
C ASP A 85 12.54 -7.03 -2.75
N LEU A 86 13.83 -6.96 -2.40
CA LEU A 86 14.72 -5.83 -2.69
C LEU A 86 15.02 -5.69 -4.19
N VAL A 87 14.90 -6.76 -4.97
CA VAL A 87 15.23 -6.72 -6.40
C VAL A 87 14.00 -6.31 -7.20
N ASP A 88 12.90 -7.04 -7.05
CA ASP A 88 11.75 -6.90 -7.94
C ASP A 88 10.81 -5.80 -7.44
N TYR A 89 10.33 -5.88 -6.19
CA TYR A 89 9.36 -4.92 -5.66
C TYR A 89 9.99 -3.56 -5.34
N ALA A 90 11.10 -3.53 -4.59
CA ALA A 90 11.80 -2.28 -4.33
C ALA A 90 12.38 -1.68 -5.62
N GLY A 91 12.71 -2.51 -6.61
CA GLY A 91 13.11 -2.06 -7.96
C GLY A 91 11.97 -1.34 -8.68
N PHE A 92 10.78 -1.94 -8.71
CA PHE A 92 9.57 -1.30 -9.23
C PHE A 92 9.28 0.04 -8.52
N LEU A 93 9.33 0.06 -7.19
CA LEU A 93 9.10 1.29 -6.41
C LEU A 93 10.14 2.38 -6.69
N THR A 94 11.41 1.99 -6.87
CA THR A 94 12.48 2.93 -7.26
C THR A 94 12.17 3.60 -8.60
N GLU A 95 11.64 2.84 -9.57
CA GLU A 95 11.27 3.37 -10.89
C GLU A 95 10.01 4.24 -10.83
N GLU A 96 8.96 3.75 -10.16
CA GLU A 96 7.67 4.44 -10.03
C GLU A 96 7.78 5.79 -9.31
N TRP A 97 8.61 5.84 -8.27
CA TRP A 97 8.83 7.05 -7.48
C TRP A 97 10.07 7.84 -7.92
N GLU A 98 10.64 7.51 -9.08
CA GLU A 98 11.78 8.21 -9.68
C GLU A 98 12.99 8.37 -8.73
N ILE A 99 13.17 7.41 -7.81
CA ILE A 99 14.22 7.46 -6.78
C ILE A 99 15.60 7.50 -7.47
N PRO A 100 16.48 8.46 -7.13
CA PRO A 100 17.73 8.66 -7.85
C PRO A 100 18.63 7.42 -7.92
N LYS A 101 19.16 7.12 -9.12
CA LYS A 101 20.01 5.94 -9.36
C LYS A 101 21.27 5.87 -8.49
N GLY A 102 21.73 6.99 -7.94
CA GLY A 102 22.93 7.06 -7.09
C GLY A 102 22.77 6.41 -5.70
N VAL A 103 21.55 5.97 -5.36
CA VAL A 103 21.22 5.35 -4.08
C VAL A 103 20.55 3.98 -4.29
N LEU A 104 20.29 3.25 -3.20
CA LEU A 104 19.53 2.00 -3.18
C LEU A 104 18.37 2.16 -2.20
N LEU A 105 17.13 1.99 -2.65
CA LEU A 105 15.95 1.96 -1.78
C LEU A 105 16.03 0.75 -0.83
N ILE A 106 15.95 1.01 0.48
CA ILE A 106 16.01 -0.04 1.51
C ILE A 106 14.78 -0.08 2.42
N GLY A 107 13.95 0.96 2.43
CA GLY A 107 12.75 1.01 3.24
C GLY A 107 11.87 2.21 2.95
N CYS A 108 10.65 2.18 3.48
CA CYS A 108 9.67 3.27 3.39
C CYS A 108 9.11 3.60 4.78
N ALA A 109 8.65 4.83 4.93
CA ALA A 109 7.96 5.26 6.14
C ALA A 109 6.51 4.75 6.18
N GLU A 110 5.86 4.90 7.33
CA GLU A 110 4.43 4.62 7.53
C GLU A 110 3.54 5.53 6.66
N SER A 111 3.99 6.74 6.35
CA SER A 111 3.33 7.66 5.40
C SER A 111 3.42 7.20 3.93
N GLY A 112 4.09 6.08 3.65
CA GLY A 112 4.20 5.50 2.32
C GLY A 112 5.50 5.88 1.61
N MET A 113 5.49 5.82 0.28
CA MET A 113 6.69 6.01 -0.55
C MET A 113 7.09 7.47 -0.79
N HIS A 114 6.23 8.43 -0.42
CA HIS A 114 6.59 9.85 -0.39
C HIS A 114 7.80 10.08 0.53
N GLU A 115 7.96 9.24 1.55
CA GLU A 115 9.08 9.27 2.47
C GLU A 115 9.79 7.91 2.49
N CYS A 116 11.07 7.89 2.10
CA CYS A 116 11.81 6.64 2.00
C CYS A 116 13.24 6.72 2.55
N PHE A 117 13.80 5.55 2.80
CA PHE A 117 15.15 5.38 3.30
C PHE A 117 16.01 4.67 2.26
N VAL A 118 17.18 5.22 2.00
CA VAL A 118 18.07 4.76 0.94
C VAL A 118 19.51 4.62 1.43
N ILE A 119 20.28 3.73 0.80
CA ILE A 119 21.73 3.62 1.03
C ILE A 119 22.47 4.37 -0.08
N ASN A 120 23.40 5.25 0.31
CA ASN A 120 24.21 6.02 -0.62
C ASN A 120 25.28 5.17 -1.31
N TYR A 121 25.43 5.32 -2.64
CA TYR A 121 26.55 4.77 -3.40
C TYR A 121 27.33 5.83 -4.18
N GLU A 122 26.66 6.84 -4.74
CA GLU A 122 27.25 7.75 -5.74
C GLU A 122 27.11 9.24 -5.39
N LEU A 123 26.31 9.60 -4.38
CA LEU A 123 26.18 10.98 -3.90
C LEU A 123 27.43 11.35 -3.10
N ARG A 124 28.21 12.31 -3.63
CA ARG A 124 29.56 12.64 -3.13
C ARG A 124 29.53 13.51 -1.88
N GLU A 125 28.42 14.20 -1.66
CA GLU A 125 28.13 15.03 -0.52
C GLU A 125 27.87 14.21 0.76
N PHE A 126 27.56 12.91 0.62
CA PHE A 126 27.33 11.99 1.73
C PHE A 126 28.40 10.89 1.80
N PRO A 127 28.68 10.31 2.98
CA PRO A 127 29.58 9.17 3.09
C PRO A 127 29.08 7.96 2.25
N PRO A 128 29.98 7.18 1.63
CA PRO A 128 29.57 5.93 0.97
C PRO A 128 28.90 4.97 1.94
N HIS A 129 27.79 4.37 1.52
CA HIS A 129 26.96 3.44 2.28
C HIS A 129 26.29 4.02 3.54
N SER A 130 26.26 5.34 3.69
CA SER A 130 25.39 5.98 4.69
C SER A 130 23.91 5.74 4.36
N VAL A 131 23.06 5.77 5.38
CA VAL A 131 21.60 5.77 5.20
C VAL A 131 21.11 7.20 5.15
N LEU A 132 20.33 7.50 4.12
CA LEU A 132 19.71 8.79 3.87
C LEU A 132 18.19 8.66 3.95
N TYR A 133 17.55 9.71 4.42
CA TYR A 133 16.12 9.95 4.27
C TYR A 133 15.89 10.77 2.99
N LEU A 134 14.82 10.46 2.27
CA LEU A 134 14.35 11.20 1.11
C LEU A 134 12.85 11.41 1.25
N ASP A 135 12.45 12.68 1.25
CA ASP A 135 11.09 13.10 0.94
C ASP A 135 11.05 13.45 -0.55
N ASN A 136 10.25 12.70 -1.30
CA ASN A 136 10.17 12.82 -2.76
C ASN A 136 9.18 13.90 -3.22
N GLU A 137 8.46 14.52 -2.28
CA GLU A 137 7.53 15.63 -2.57
C GLU A 137 8.13 17.01 -2.26
N SER A 138 9.26 17.05 -1.56
CA SER A 138 9.94 18.30 -1.23
C SER A 138 11.24 18.51 -2.01
N ASP A 139 11.57 19.78 -2.24
CA ASP A 139 12.84 20.20 -2.85
C ASP A 139 14.03 20.14 -1.86
N ASP A 140 13.81 19.62 -0.65
CA ASP A 140 14.80 19.53 0.43
C ASP A 140 15.88 18.46 0.15
N GLY A 141 15.61 17.53 -0.77
CA GLY A 141 16.56 16.52 -1.21
C GLY A 141 16.87 15.49 -0.13
N PHE A 142 18.10 14.98 -0.12
CA PHE A 142 18.52 13.92 0.80
C PHE A 142 18.99 14.46 2.16
N VAL A 143 18.64 13.75 3.22
CA VAL A 143 19.11 14.02 4.59
C VAL A 143 19.90 12.84 5.13
N LEU A 144 21.10 13.08 5.65
CA LEU A 144 21.90 12.05 6.32
C LEU A 144 21.27 11.67 7.65
N VAL A 145 20.81 10.42 7.79
CA VAL A 145 20.21 9.92 9.04
C VAL A 145 21.13 8.96 9.79
N ALA A 146 22.03 8.26 9.09
CA ALA A 146 23.01 7.38 9.73
C ALA A 146 24.25 7.14 8.88
N ASP A 147 25.38 6.89 9.54
CA ASP A 147 26.67 6.65 8.86
C ASP A 147 26.78 5.23 8.26
N SER A 148 25.90 4.32 8.67
CA SER A 148 25.82 2.95 8.18
C SER A 148 24.43 2.37 8.46
N PHE A 149 24.11 1.22 7.88
CA PHE A 149 22.84 0.55 8.15
C PHE A 149 22.75 0.07 9.61
N SER A 150 23.86 -0.40 10.19
CA SER A 150 23.89 -0.77 11.61
C SER A 150 23.72 0.43 12.56
N ASP A 151 24.26 1.59 12.21
CA ASP A 151 24.02 2.85 12.94
C ASP A 151 22.54 3.24 12.84
N PHE A 152 21.94 3.16 11.65
CA PHE A 152 20.51 3.41 11.42
C PHE A 152 19.63 2.56 12.34
N LEU A 153 19.84 1.23 12.36
CA LEU A 153 19.09 0.34 13.25
C LEU A 153 19.24 0.69 14.73
N SER A 154 20.39 1.23 15.15
CA SER A 154 20.65 1.58 16.55
C SER A 154 19.92 2.86 16.99
N LYS A 155 19.51 3.70 16.03
CA LYS A 155 18.78 4.95 16.28
C LYS A 155 17.27 4.73 16.41
N LEU A 156 16.75 3.60 15.95
CA LEU A 156 15.33 3.28 15.99
C LEU A 156 14.83 3.06 17.44
N ARG A 157 13.73 3.72 17.78
CA ARG A 157 13.11 3.69 19.11
C ARG A 157 11.69 3.12 19.06
N PRO A 158 11.13 2.71 20.22
CA PRO A 158 9.71 2.37 20.30
C PRO A 158 8.84 3.57 19.94
N ASP A 159 7.71 3.30 19.30
CA ASP A 159 6.65 4.27 19.10
C ASP A 159 6.13 4.76 20.47
N PRO A 160 6.09 6.08 20.74
CA PRO A 160 5.57 6.61 22.01
C PRO A 160 4.11 6.22 22.25
N ASP A 161 3.34 5.97 21.19
CA ASP A 161 1.93 5.56 21.27
C ASP A 161 1.78 4.03 21.44
N TYR A 162 2.86 3.25 21.33
CA TYR A 162 2.80 1.80 21.46
C TYR A 162 2.56 1.36 22.92
N LYS A 163 1.34 0.87 23.18
CA LYS A 163 0.95 0.22 24.45
C LYS A 163 0.76 -1.28 24.25
N GLU A 164 1.61 -2.08 24.90
CA GLU A 164 1.58 -3.56 24.79
C GLU A 164 0.25 -4.19 25.29
N SER A 165 -0.53 -3.47 26.10
CA SER A 165 -1.81 -3.90 26.66
C SER A 165 -3.04 -3.69 25.76
N GLU A 166 -2.91 -2.96 24.64
CA GLU A 166 -4.00 -2.63 23.72
C GLU A 166 -3.91 -3.47 22.43
N ARG A 167 -3.68 -4.79 22.57
CA ARG A 167 -3.57 -5.69 21.40
C ARG A 167 -4.95 -5.94 20.78
N SER A 168 -5.25 -5.26 19.67
CA SER A 168 -6.31 -5.66 18.74
C SER A 168 -6.04 -7.09 18.22
N PRO A 169 -7.07 -7.96 18.09
CA PRO A 169 -6.91 -9.26 17.42
C PRO A 169 -6.55 -9.13 15.93
N TYR A 170 -6.69 -7.92 15.37
CA TYR A 170 -6.33 -7.58 13.99
C TYR A 170 -4.99 -6.86 13.86
N ARG A 171 -4.12 -6.92 14.87
CA ARG A 171 -2.81 -6.27 14.83
C ARG A 171 -1.97 -6.77 13.65
N GLY A 172 -1.54 -5.85 12.78
CA GLY A 172 -0.86 -6.11 11.50
C GLY A 172 -1.76 -6.74 10.42
N HIS A 173 -3.07 -6.72 10.67
CA HIS A 173 -4.17 -7.13 9.80
C HIS A 173 -5.27 -6.05 9.81
N GLU A 174 -4.90 -4.78 10.02
CA GLU A 174 -5.82 -3.65 10.11
C GLU A 174 -6.60 -3.46 8.80
N GLY A 175 -6.01 -3.84 7.65
CA GLY A 175 -6.74 -3.88 6.38
C GLY A 175 -7.87 -4.91 6.37
N ILE A 176 -7.67 -6.08 7.00
CA ILE A 176 -8.71 -7.12 7.14
C ILE A 176 -9.80 -6.63 8.08
N GLN A 177 -9.42 -5.98 9.19
CA GLN A 177 -10.38 -5.34 10.09
C GLN A 177 -11.20 -4.29 9.35
N ALA A 178 -10.55 -3.40 8.60
CA ALA A 178 -11.22 -2.35 7.83
C ALA A 178 -12.17 -2.95 6.79
N ALA A 179 -11.77 -3.99 6.08
CA ALA A 179 -12.62 -4.70 5.12
C ALA A 179 -13.88 -5.29 5.79
N ARG A 180 -13.71 -5.98 6.93
CA ARG A 180 -14.80 -6.71 7.60
C ARG A 180 -15.70 -5.83 8.47
N GLU A 181 -15.11 -4.86 9.15
CA GLU A 181 -15.74 -4.13 10.26
C GLU A 181 -15.59 -2.60 10.13
N GLY A 182 -14.70 -2.12 9.25
CA GLY A 182 -14.47 -0.69 9.06
C GLY A 182 -15.75 0.04 8.70
N GLU A 183 -15.89 1.24 9.25
CA GLU A 183 -17.05 2.09 9.01
C GLU A 183 -17.14 2.46 7.53
N LEU A 184 -18.34 2.38 6.95
CA LEU A 184 -18.60 2.83 5.58
C LEU A 184 -18.92 4.32 5.56
N GLY A 185 -18.48 5.04 4.53
CA GLY A 185 -18.80 6.43 4.32
C GLY A 185 -20.28 6.62 4.01
N GLU A 186 -20.81 7.81 4.30
CA GLU A 186 -22.23 8.12 4.14
C GLU A 186 -22.73 7.96 2.70
N ILE A 187 -21.87 8.26 1.71
CA ILE A 187 -22.20 8.09 0.29
C ILE A 187 -22.36 6.59 -0.04
N LEU A 188 -21.42 5.75 0.40
CA LEU A 188 -21.50 4.31 0.20
C LEU A 188 -22.72 3.70 0.89
N LYS A 189 -23.00 4.09 2.14
CA LYS A 189 -24.23 3.69 2.86
C LYS A 189 -25.48 4.09 2.07
N LYS A 190 -25.53 5.31 1.53
CA LYS A 190 -26.66 5.82 0.74
C LYS A 190 -26.91 5.02 -0.54
N VAL A 191 -25.86 4.69 -1.31
CA VAL A 191 -26.03 3.91 -2.54
C VAL A 191 -26.39 2.45 -2.25
N ILE A 192 -25.83 1.86 -1.18
CA ILE A 192 -26.23 0.53 -0.70
C ILE A 192 -27.72 0.50 -0.34
N ALA A 193 -28.20 1.49 0.40
CA ALA A 193 -29.60 1.58 0.80
C ALA A 193 -30.56 1.81 -0.39
N SER A 194 -30.05 2.37 -1.49
CA SER A 194 -30.82 2.64 -2.71
C SER A 194 -30.79 1.48 -3.71
N SER A 195 -29.95 0.46 -3.48
CA SER A 195 -29.82 -0.71 -4.34
C SER A 195 -31.10 -1.55 -4.36
N SER A 196 -31.49 -2.02 -5.55
CA SER A 196 -32.55 -3.02 -5.70
C SER A 196 -32.13 -4.43 -5.25
N LEU A 197 -30.81 -4.68 -5.13
CA LEU A 197 -30.29 -5.94 -4.62
C LEU A 197 -30.15 -5.87 -3.10
N PRO A 198 -30.67 -6.86 -2.35
CA PRO A 198 -30.52 -6.90 -0.90
C PRO A 198 -29.08 -7.27 -0.48
N ASP A 199 -28.75 -7.00 0.78
CA ASP A 199 -27.50 -7.46 1.42
C ASP A 199 -26.22 -7.02 0.70
N MET A 200 -26.23 -5.83 0.08
CA MET A 200 -25.07 -5.35 -0.68
C MET A 200 -23.87 -4.99 0.19
N GLU A 201 -24.06 -4.57 1.44
CA GLU A 201 -22.94 -4.35 2.35
C GLU A 201 -22.17 -5.67 2.63
N PRO A 202 -22.79 -6.77 3.09
CA PRO A 202 -22.10 -8.05 3.21
C PRO A 202 -21.40 -8.52 1.93
N VAL A 203 -22.02 -8.29 0.78
CA VAL A 203 -21.43 -8.63 -0.53
C VAL A 203 -20.17 -7.80 -0.81
N LEU A 204 -20.21 -6.49 -0.58
CA LEU A 204 -19.04 -5.62 -0.72
C LEU A 204 -17.91 -6.00 0.23
N ARG A 205 -18.23 -6.26 1.50
CA ARG A 205 -17.25 -6.67 2.52
C ARG A 205 -16.55 -7.97 2.15
N LYS A 206 -17.29 -8.93 1.59
CA LYS A 206 -16.69 -10.17 1.10
C LYS A 206 -15.86 -9.98 -0.17
N ALA A 207 -16.25 -9.06 -1.04
CA ALA A 207 -15.50 -8.75 -2.26
C ALA A 207 -14.21 -7.97 -2.00
N ILE A 208 -14.20 -7.11 -0.98
CA ILE A 208 -13.02 -6.29 -0.63
C ILE A 208 -12.03 -7.03 0.27
N GLU A 209 -12.47 -8.02 1.06
CA GLU A 209 -11.60 -8.74 1.99
C GLU A 209 -10.35 -9.37 1.34
N PRO A 210 -10.40 -10.02 0.16
CA PRO A 210 -9.20 -10.53 -0.51
C PRO A 210 -8.18 -9.45 -0.91
N LEU A 211 -8.59 -8.18 -0.93
CA LEU A 211 -7.74 -7.04 -1.28
C LEU A 211 -6.99 -6.46 -0.07
N ALA A 212 -7.37 -6.91 1.13
CA ALA A 212 -6.72 -6.49 2.37
C ALA A 212 -5.35 -7.17 2.52
N SER A 213 -4.33 -6.37 2.81
CA SER A 213 -2.98 -6.84 3.11
C SER A 213 -2.36 -5.96 4.17
N GLY A 214 -1.88 -6.57 5.26
CA GLY A 214 -1.30 -5.83 6.37
C GLY A 214 -2.30 -4.84 6.95
N ASP A 215 -1.96 -3.56 6.86
CA ASP A 215 -2.69 -2.43 7.42
C ASP A 215 -3.69 -1.76 6.45
N SER A 216 -3.68 -2.15 5.18
CA SER A 216 -4.37 -1.42 4.10
C SER A 216 -5.09 -2.36 3.15
N ILE A 217 -5.93 -1.77 2.29
CA ILE A 217 -6.67 -2.41 1.21
C ILE A 217 -6.21 -1.77 -0.08
N LYS A 218 -5.66 -2.56 -1.01
CA LYS A 218 -5.06 -2.02 -2.24
C LYS A 218 -5.75 -2.58 -3.48
N MET A 219 -6.20 -1.71 -4.36
CA MET A 219 -6.76 -2.07 -5.64
C MET A 219 -5.70 -1.96 -6.74
N TYR A 220 -5.47 -3.06 -7.45
CA TYR A 220 -4.52 -3.16 -8.56
C TYR A 220 -5.23 -3.64 -9.83
N VAL A 221 -4.48 -3.78 -10.92
CA VAL A 221 -4.93 -4.41 -12.17
C VAL A 221 -5.03 -5.93 -11.98
N HIS A 222 -6.01 -6.37 -11.17
CA HIS A 222 -6.22 -7.76 -10.80
C HIS A 222 -7.72 -8.08 -10.67
N GLU A 223 -8.10 -9.32 -10.97
CA GLU A 223 -9.48 -9.79 -11.09
C GLU A 223 -10.34 -9.57 -9.82
N ASP A 224 -9.75 -9.63 -8.63
CA ASP A 224 -10.49 -9.38 -7.40
C ASP A 224 -10.75 -7.89 -7.16
N SER A 225 -9.77 -7.01 -7.42
CA SER A 225 -9.96 -5.56 -7.38
C SER A 225 -11.02 -5.13 -8.38
N PHE A 226 -10.97 -5.79 -9.52
CA PHE A 226 -11.90 -5.72 -10.60
C PHE A 226 -13.33 -6.05 -10.15
N LYS A 227 -13.59 -7.22 -9.57
CA LYS A 227 -14.93 -7.61 -9.10
C LYS A 227 -15.48 -6.67 -8.03
N PHE A 228 -14.61 -6.20 -7.13
CA PHE A 228 -15.01 -5.20 -6.13
C PHE A 228 -15.45 -3.89 -6.80
N GLN A 229 -14.69 -3.43 -7.80
CA GLN A 229 -15.04 -2.24 -8.58
C GLN A 229 -16.32 -2.41 -9.40
N ASP A 230 -16.61 -3.60 -9.93
CA ASP A 230 -17.89 -3.88 -10.62
C ASP A 230 -19.09 -3.64 -9.69
N LEU A 231 -18.98 -4.03 -8.41
CA LEU A 231 -20.03 -3.82 -7.42
C LEU A 231 -20.19 -2.34 -7.06
N LEU A 232 -19.08 -1.61 -6.87
CA LEU A 232 -19.11 -0.17 -6.61
C LEU A 232 -19.72 0.59 -7.78
N PHE A 233 -19.29 0.27 -9.00
CA PHE A 233 -19.80 0.88 -10.22
C PHE A 233 -21.30 0.64 -10.34
N TYR A 234 -21.75 -0.61 -10.18
CA TYR A 234 -23.16 -0.97 -10.17
C TYR A 234 -23.97 -0.15 -9.15
N LEU A 235 -23.48 -0.02 -7.92
CA LEU A 235 -24.16 0.77 -6.88
C LEU A 235 -24.23 2.25 -7.22
N ALA A 236 -23.24 2.79 -7.94
CA ALA A 236 -23.27 4.16 -8.45
C ALA A 236 -24.29 4.35 -9.60
N GLN A 237 -24.59 3.27 -10.34
CA GLN A 237 -25.56 3.27 -11.44
C GLN A 237 -27.00 3.30 -10.89
N THR A 238 -27.56 4.49 -10.74
CA THR A 238 -29.02 4.64 -10.62
C THR A 238 -29.69 4.51 -11.99
N ALA A 239 -31.02 4.39 -12.04
CA ALA A 239 -31.78 4.19 -13.29
C ALA A 239 -31.56 5.28 -14.36
N GLU A 240 -31.02 6.45 -13.98
CA GLU A 240 -30.75 7.59 -14.86
C GLU A 240 -29.24 7.92 -14.99
N ASN A 241 -28.35 7.21 -14.28
CA ASN A 241 -26.91 7.51 -14.25
C ASN A 241 -26.12 6.58 -15.17
N TYR A 242 -25.51 7.17 -16.19
CA TYR A 242 -24.56 6.55 -17.09
C TYR A 242 -23.20 7.24 -16.92
N TYR A 243 -22.13 6.48 -17.10
CA TYR A 243 -20.77 6.94 -16.82
C TYR A 243 -19.87 6.81 -18.04
N SER A 244 -19.00 7.80 -18.26
CA SER A 244 -17.72 7.60 -18.94
C SER A 244 -16.64 7.19 -17.92
N LEU A 245 -15.45 6.82 -18.40
CA LEU A 245 -14.31 6.58 -17.51
C LEU A 245 -13.96 7.84 -16.70
N GLU A 246 -14.05 9.00 -17.34
CA GLU A 246 -13.76 10.29 -16.70
C GLU A 246 -14.76 10.60 -15.57
N ASP A 247 -16.06 10.42 -15.83
CA ASP A 247 -17.11 10.58 -14.81
C ASP A 247 -16.93 9.60 -13.63
N TRP A 248 -16.37 8.41 -13.88
CA TRP A 248 -16.16 7.39 -12.85
C TRP A 248 -14.93 7.66 -11.98
N SER A 249 -13.89 8.25 -12.57
CA SER A 249 -12.60 8.49 -11.89
C SER A 249 -12.58 9.80 -11.11
N ILE A 250 -13.25 10.85 -11.58
CA ILE A 250 -13.06 12.21 -11.08
C ILE A 250 -14.33 12.74 -10.40
N PRO A 251 -14.25 13.30 -9.17
CA PRO A 251 -15.36 13.99 -8.53
C PRO A 251 -15.94 15.08 -9.43
N GLN A 252 -17.27 15.14 -9.51
CA GLN A 252 -17.95 16.16 -10.31
C GLN A 252 -18.43 17.28 -9.39
N ASP A 253 -18.24 18.54 -9.80
CA ASP A 253 -18.61 19.71 -9.00
C ASP A 253 -20.14 19.79 -8.74
N GLU A 254 -20.97 19.21 -9.62
CA GLU A 254 -22.43 19.25 -9.51
C GLU A 254 -23.11 17.95 -10.01
N GLY A 255 -24.02 17.39 -9.21
CA GLY A 255 -24.98 16.36 -9.65
C GLY A 255 -25.13 15.17 -8.70
N PRO A 256 -26.11 14.26 -8.95
CA PRO A 256 -26.36 13.07 -8.12
C PRO A 256 -25.48 11.87 -8.50
N ARG A 257 -24.44 12.07 -9.33
CA ARG A 257 -23.56 11.02 -9.83
C ARG A 257 -22.37 10.92 -8.89
N PHE A 258 -22.18 9.74 -8.30
CA PHE A 258 -21.02 9.46 -7.45
C PHE A 258 -19.92 8.80 -8.27
N CYS A 259 -18.69 9.27 -8.09
CA CYS A 259 -17.49 8.62 -8.63
C CYS A 259 -16.88 7.64 -7.61
N ILE A 260 -15.87 6.88 -8.02
CA ILE A 260 -15.21 5.91 -7.12
C ILE A 260 -14.53 6.59 -5.92
N TYR A 261 -13.98 7.79 -6.13
CA TYR A 261 -13.36 8.59 -5.06
C TYR A 261 -14.35 8.91 -3.94
N GLU A 262 -15.56 9.33 -4.28
CA GLU A 262 -16.59 9.67 -3.30
C GLU A 262 -17.16 8.44 -2.56
N LEU A 263 -17.25 7.30 -3.24
CA LEU A 263 -17.72 6.06 -2.64
C LEU A 263 -16.72 5.48 -1.64
N LEU A 264 -15.43 5.55 -1.97
CA LEU A 264 -14.36 5.04 -1.12
C LEU A 264 -13.90 6.05 -0.07
N GLY A 265 -14.13 7.35 -0.32
CA GLY A 265 -13.86 8.44 0.61
C GLY A 265 -14.55 8.18 1.95
N TYR A 266 -13.74 8.09 3.01
CA TYR A 266 -14.19 7.78 4.37
C TYR A 266 -14.94 6.44 4.54
N SER A 267 -14.73 5.50 3.61
CA SER A 267 -15.25 4.13 3.71
C SER A 267 -14.15 3.15 4.10
N PHE A 268 -14.55 2.06 4.76
CA PHE A 268 -13.65 1.03 5.30
C PHE A 268 -12.58 1.67 6.20
N MET A 269 -13.05 2.43 7.19
CA MET A 269 -12.16 3.16 8.10
C MET A 269 -11.38 2.21 9.00
N THR A 270 -10.07 2.48 9.13
CA THR A 270 -9.23 1.85 10.14
C THR A 270 -9.50 2.46 11.52
N PRO A 271 -9.12 1.79 12.62
CA PRO A 271 -9.20 2.36 13.97
C PRO A 271 -8.45 3.69 14.15
N SER A 272 -7.48 3.98 13.28
CA SER A 272 -6.71 5.23 13.29
C SER A 272 -7.46 6.43 12.68
N GLY A 273 -8.63 6.21 12.09
CA GLY A 273 -9.46 7.28 11.53
C GLY A 273 -9.15 7.62 10.06
N TRP A 274 -8.38 6.79 9.35
CA TRP A 274 -8.14 6.92 7.91
C TRP A 274 -8.83 5.80 7.12
N SER A 275 -9.21 6.07 5.86
CA SER A 275 -9.72 5.03 4.95
C SER A 275 -8.59 4.06 4.63
N ALA A 276 -8.86 2.76 4.74
CA ALA A 276 -7.88 1.73 4.41
C ALA A 276 -7.69 1.55 2.90
N VAL A 277 -8.59 2.09 2.06
CA VAL A 277 -8.65 1.76 0.64
C VAL A 277 -7.81 2.72 -0.18
N SER A 278 -6.84 2.17 -0.91
CA SER A 278 -6.04 2.88 -1.90
C SER A 278 -6.19 2.23 -3.27
N TYR A 279 -6.20 3.06 -4.31
CA TYR A 279 -6.23 2.62 -5.70
C TYR A 279 -5.40 3.57 -6.56
N PHE A 280 -4.96 3.09 -7.71
CA PHE A 280 -4.18 3.85 -8.68
C PHE A 280 -4.97 4.00 -9.98
N ASP A 281 -4.71 5.06 -10.75
CA ASP A 281 -5.39 5.31 -12.04
C ASP A 281 -5.27 4.11 -12.99
N ALA A 282 -4.13 3.42 -12.97
CA ALA A 282 -3.91 2.21 -13.75
C ALA A 282 -4.93 1.10 -13.43
N ALA A 283 -5.35 0.96 -12.17
CA ALA A 283 -6.37 -0.01 -11.76
C ALA A 283 -7.75 0.35 -12.35
N LEU A 284 -8.09 1.64 -12.39
CA LEU A 284 -9.35 2.12 -12.98
C LEU A 284 -9.38 1.94 -14.51
N ILE A 285 -8.30 2.33 -15.18
CA ILE A 285 -8.14 2.20 -16.63
C ILE A 285 -8.17 0.72 -17.01
N GLY A 286 -7.37 -0.11 -16.33
CA GLY A 286 -7.33 -1.55 -16.57
C GLY A 286 -8.68 -2.24 -16.31
N TRP A 287 -9.42 -1.78 -15.30
CA TRP A 287 -10.76 -2.27 -15.02
C TRP A 287 -11.71 -2.01 -16.19
N TRP A 288 -11.73 -0.75 -16.66
CA TRP A 288 -12.58 -0.27 -17.74
C TRP A 288 -12.32 -1.05 -19.04
N GLU A 289 -11.06 -1.09 -19.47
CA GLU A 289 -10.63 -1.78 -20.68
C GLU A 289 -10.99 -3.27 -20.64
N SER A 290 -10.74 -3.93 -19.50
CA SER A 290 -11.08 -5.34 -19.31
C SER A 290 -12.58 -5.58 -19.50
N ARG A 291 -13.45 -4.71 -18.96
CA ARG A 291 -14.91 -4.95 -18.94
C ARG A 291 -15.57 -4.61 -20.25
N THR A 292 -15.07 -3.59 -20.94
CA THR A 292 -15.45 -3.31 -22.32
C THR A 292 -15.03 -4.47 -23.22
N LYS A 293 -13.81 -5.00 -23.07
CA LYS A 293 -13.31 -6.15 -23.87
C LYS A 293 -14.07 -7.45 -23.61
N LEU A 294 -14.45 -7.72 -22.37
CA LEU A 294 -15.32 -8.84 -21.99
C LEU A 294 -16.77 -8.64 -22.44
N GLY A 295 -17.14 -7.43 -22.89
CA GLY A 295 -18.49 -7.10 -23.32
C GLY A 295 -19.50 -7.10 -22.18
N VAL A 296 -19.06 -6.93 -20.93
CA VAL A 296 -19.93 -6.84 -19.74
C VAL A 296 -20.22 -5.40 -19.35
N LEU A 297 -19.32 -4.47 -19.67
CA LEU A 297 -19.56 -3.02 -19.63
C LEU A 297 -19.93 -2.55 -21.04
N VAL A 298 -21.21 -2.23 -21.22
CA VAL A 298 -21.82 -1.99 -22.53
C VAL A 298 -22.01 -0.49 -22.75
N GLU A 299 -21.61 -0.02 -23.92
CA GLU A 299 -21.86 1.36 -24.35
C GLU A 299 -23.35 1.57 -24.66
N THR A 300 -23.88 2.70 -24.20
CA THR A 300 -25.25 3.17 -24.43
C THR A 300 -25.19 4.61 -24.95
N PRO A 301 -26.30 5.17 -25.48
CA PRO A 301 -26.32 6.57 -25.94
C PRO A 301 -25.97 7.61 -24.87
N HIS A 302 -25.97 7.24 -23.59
CA HIS A 302 -25.75 8.14 -22.46
C HIS A 302 -24.44 7.85 -21.70
N GLY A 303 -23.67 6.82 -22.09
CA GLY A 303 -22.48 6.35 -21.40
C GLY A 303 -22.49 4.83 -21.24
N TYR A 304 -21.72 4.29 -20.29
CA TYR A 304 -21.55 2.86 -20.12
C TYR A 304 -22.36 2.30 -18.94
N LYS A 305 -22.80 1.04 -19.06
CA LYS A 305 -23.52 0.30 -18.02
C LYS A 305 -23.08 -1.16 -17.95
N LEU A 306 -22.97 -1.69 -16.75
CA LEU A 306 -22.78 -3.13 -16.56
C LEU A 306 -24.06 -3.90 -16.90
N LYS A 307 -23.93 -5.07 -17.52
CA LYS A 307 -25.08 -5.93 -17.80
C LYS A 307 -25.72 -6.42 -16.49
N ASP A 308 -27.05 -6.42 -16.45
CA ASP A 308 -27.80 -6.79 -15.25
C ASP A 308 -27.61 -8.29 -14.89
N ASP A 309 -27.49 -9.17 -15.89
CA ASP A 309 -27.24 -10.61 -15.70
C ASP A 309 -25.82 -10.90 -15.18
N TYR A 310 -24.84 -10.12 -15.62
CA TYR A 310 -23.47 -10.15 -15.11
C TYR A 310 -23.44 -9.79 -13.62
N ILE A 311 -24.04 -8.65 -13.24
CA ILE A 311 -24.08 -8.22 -11.83
C ILE A 311 -24.84 -9.22 -10.97
N ALA A 312 -25.98 -9.74 -11.44
CA ALA A 312 -26.74 -10.75 -10.68
C ALA A 312 -25.88 -12.01 -10.40
N SER A 313 -25.10 -12.44 -11.40
CA SER A 313 -24.18 -13.58 -11.26
C SER A 313 -23.04 -13.28 -10.28
N LEU A 314 -22.46 -12.09 -10.36
CA LEU A 314 -21.39 -11.65 -9.46
C LEU A 314 -21.86 -11.55 -8.00
N VAL A 315 -23.03 -10.96 -7.77
CA VAL A 315 -23.62 -10.88 -6.43
C VAL A 315 -23.94 -12.28 -5.90
N SER A 316 -24.44 -13.19 -6.74
CA SER A 316 -24.67 -14.58 -6.34
C SER A 316 -23.36 -15.29 -5.93
N MET A 317 -22.24 -15.01 -6.60
CA MET A 317 -20.92 -15.56 -6.26
C MET A 317 -20.51 -15.17 -4.83
N PHE A 318 -20.67 -13.90 -4.46
CA PHE A 318 -20.32 -13.44 -3.11
C PHE A 318 -21.34 -13.86 -2.04
N ARG A 319 -22.57 -14.25 -2.40
CA ARG A 319 -23.52 -14.80 -1.42
C ARG A 319 -23.28 -16.25 -1.03
N GLN A 320 -22.55 -17.03 -1.83
CA GLN A 320 -22.30 -18.44 -1.50
C GLN A 320 -21.40 -18.55 -0.26
N PRO A 321 -21.70 -19.39 0.73
CA PRO A 321 -20.74 -19.67 1.80
C PRO A 321 -19.45 -20.26 1.21
N PHE A 322 -18.31 -19.86 1.76
CA PHE A 322 -17.01 -20.48 1.45
C PHE A 322 -16.97 -21.92 1.93
#